data_AF-A0A0G4GH86-F1
#
_entry.id   AF-A0A0G4GH86-F1
#
_cell.length_a   1.000
_cell.length_b   1.000
_cell.length_c   1.000
_cell.angle_alpha   90.00
_cell.angle_beta   90.00
_cell.angle_gamma   90.00
#
_symmetry.space_group_name_H-M   'P 1'
#
loop_
_entity.id
_entity.type
_entity.pdbx_description
1 polymer ?
#
loop_
_entity_poly.entity_id
_entity_poly.type
_entity_poly.pdbx_seq_one_letter_code
_entity_poly.pdbx_strand_id
1 'polypeptide(L)'
;MRGSALVYGNNKLQQVALGKSAEDELKEGVSRISKQLKFEKALLFTDLSDPQVRRRFDGYTPACHAKPGTTALSTVTLKKGPEVFLKWPASEENKFRELGLPVAVESGKIHLLEDITVCRVGETLTPQAAQLLKKVDAKTARLTVNIEDVWTNPDPVENKKKKKKQDNGGEGEGEEEDSGEEEEGGEEMEEAPGV
;
A
#
# COMPACT_ATOMS: atom_id res chain seq x y z
N MET A 1 12.84 3.63 15.38
CA MET A 1 13.91 3.93 14.39
C MET A 1 14.56 5.19 14.94
N ARG A 2 15.68 5.09 15.67
CA ARG A 2 16.32 6.31 16.25
C ARG A 2 17.05 7.03 15.13
N GLY A 3 16.96 8.36 15.08
CA GLY A 3 17.60 9.18 14.04
C GLY A 3 16.86 9.24 12.69
N SER A 4 15.68 8.62 12.58
CA SER A 4 14.84 8.73 11.37
C SER A 4 13.64 9.65 11.65
N ALA A 5 13.24 10.43 10.65
CA ALA A 5 12.10 11.34 10.72
C ALA A 5 11.00 10.88 9.76
N LEU A 6 9.79 10.65 10.28
CA LEU A 6 8.61 10.37 9.48
C LEU A 6 7.74 11.63 9.43
N VAL A 7 7.45 12.11 8.23
CA VAL A 7 6.63 13.29 7.97
C VAL A 7 5.34 12.86 7.27
N TYR A 8 4.21 13.03 7.96
CA TYR A 8 2.87 12.75 7.44
C TYR A 8 2.02 14.00 7.60
N GLY A 9 1.28 14.39 6.55
CA GLY A 9 0.51 15.64 6.58
C GLY A 9 0.01 16.08 5.21
N ASN A 10 -0.06 17.40 4.99
CA ASN A 10 -0.57 17.94 3.74
C ASN A 10 0.39 17.68 2.58
N ASN A 11 0.01 16.76 1.70
CA ASN A 11 0.80 16.39 0.52
C ASN A 11 1.18 17.58 -0.35
N LYS A 12 0.29 18.58 -0.52
CA LYS A 12 0.60 19.76 -1.35
C LYS A 12 1.76 20.57 -0.77
N LEU A 13 1.83 20.69 0.55
CA LEU A 13 2.92 21.38 1.23
C LEU A 13 4.23 20.61 1.09
N GLN A 14 4.19 19.29 1.27
CA GLN A 14 5.36 18.42 1.09
C GLN A 14 5.88 18.45 -0.35
N GLN A 15 4.99 18.48 -1.35
CA GLN A 15 5.37 18.63 -2.76
C GLN A 15 6.10 19.94 -3.04
N VAL A 16 5.65 21.04 -2.44
CA VAL A 16 6.32 22.34 -2.56
C VAL A 16 7.70 22.30 -1.88
N ALA A 17 7.79 21.67 -0.70
CA ALA A 17 9.06 21.57 0.03
C ALA A 17 10.13 20.74 -0.70
N LEU A 18 9.71 19.71 -1.46
CA LEU A 18 10.62 18.87 -2.25
C LEU A 18 10.95 19.48 -3.63
N GLY A 19 10.05 20.30 -4.17
CA GLY A 19 10.09 20.82 -5.54
C GLY A 19 9.19 20.04 -6.49
N LYS A 20 8.45 20.75 -7.35
CA LYS A 20 7.46 20.16 -8.26
C LYS A 20 8.03 19.83 -9.65
N SER A 21 9.02 20.60 -10.07
CA SER A 21 9.72 20.51 -11.35
C SER A 21 11.21 20.24 -11.11
N ALA A 22 11.95 19.94 -12.17
CA ALA A 22 13.41 19.82 -12.09
C ALA A 22 14.12 21.17 -11.87
N GLU A 23 13.41 22.28 -12.10
CA GLU A 23 13.95 23.64 -11.93
C GLU A 23 13.85 24.10 -10.46
N ASP A 24 12.81 23.65 -9.76
CA ASP A 24 12.52 24.01 -8.37
C ASP A 24 12.91 22.89 -7.37
N GLU A 25 13.59 21.83 -7.81
CA GLU A 25 13.91 20.71 -6.93
C GLU A 25 15.04 21.02 -5.97
N LEU A 26 14.84 20.63 -4.72
CA LEU A 26 15.83 20.87 -3.66
C LEU A 26 17.16 20.16 -3.96
N LYS A 27 17.07 18.97 -4.59
CA LYS A 27 18.20 18.15 -5.02
C LYS A 27 17.80 17.40 -6.28
N GLU A 28 18.80 17.06 -7.09
CA GLU A 28 18.58 16.41 -8.38
C GLU A 28 17.76 15.10 -8.24
N GLY A 29 16.69 14.99 -9.02
CA GLY A 29 15.82 13.81 -9.09
C GLY A 29 14.74 13.71 -8.00
N VAL A 30 14.74 14.60 -7.00
CA VAL A 30 13.76 14.57 -5.89
C VAL A 30 12.33 14.89 -6.37
N SER A 31 12.18 15.68 -7.43
CA SER A 31 10.87 16.02 -8.01
C SER A 31 10.08 14.79 -8.48
N ARG A 32 10.71 13.63 -8.65
CA ARG A 32 10.04 12.35 -8.91
C ARG A 32 9.17 11.88 -7.74
N ILE A 33 9.64 12.04 -6.50
CA ILE A 33 8.90 11.67 -5.29
C ILE A 33 7.71 12.61 -5.11
N SER A 34 7.91 13.91 -5.33
CA SER A 34 6.84 14.90 -5.13
C SER A 34 5.63 14.59 -6.02
N LYS A 35 5.84 14.20 -7.29
CA LYS A 35 4.76 13.78 -8.22
C LYS A 35 3.94 12.60 -7.71
N GLN A 36 4.51 11.75 -6.88
CA GLN A 36 3.84 10.58 -6.31
C GLN A 36 3.06 10.89 -5.04
N LEU A 37 3.31 12.00 -4.34
CA LEU A 37 2.62 12.37 -3.10
C LEU A 37 1.13 12.72 -3.33
N LYS A 38 0.30 11.68 -3.44
CA LYS A 38 -1.16 11.73 -3.57
C LYS A 38 -1.79 10.76 -2.57
N PHE A 39 -3.02 11.02 -2.15
CA PHE A 39 -3.75 10.19 -1.17
C PHE A 39 -3.06 10.11 0.21
N GLU A 40 -3.13 8.98 0.90
CA GLU A 40 -2.48 8.76 2.21
C GLU A 40 -1.02 8.33 2.00
N LYS A 41 -0.09 9.30 1.92
CA LYS A 41 1.36 9.02 1.81
C LYS A 41 2.16 9.78 2.86
N ALA A 42 3.27 9.19 3.29
CA ALA A 42 4.20 9.76 4.25
C ALA A 42 5.62 9.74 3.66
N LEU A 43 6.42 10.74 4.03
CA LEU A 43 7.84 10.78 3.71
C LEU A 43 8.64 10.25 4.90
N LEU A 44 9.56 9.33 4.64
CA LEU A 44 10.49 8.83 5.63
C LEU A 44 11.91 9.26 5.27
N PHE A 45 12.55 10.00 6.17
CA PHE A 45 13.96 10.35 6.09
C PHE A 45 14.72 9.45 7.06
N THR A 46 15.71 8.72 6.56
CA THR A 46 16.46 7.74 7.34
C THR A 46 17.85 7.54 6.74
N ASP A 47 18.84 7.26 7.60
CA ASP A 47 20.19 6.87 7.18
C ASP A 47 20.29 5.35 6.92
N LEU A 48 19.19 4.61 7.07
CA LEU A 48 19.14 3.18 6.82
C LEU A 48 19.03 2.89 5.32
N SER A 49 19.65 1.79 4.88
CA SER A 49 19.51 1.30 3.51
C SER A 49 18.10 0.77 3.21
N ASP A 50 17.66 0.84 1.95
CA ASP A 50 16.34 0.35 1.51
C ASP A 50 16.02 -1.08 2.02
N PRO A 51 16.93 -2.08 1.92
CA PRO A 51 16.65 -3.42 2.45
C PRO A 51 16.44 -3.45 3.97
N GLN A 52 17.13 -2.58 4.73
CA GLN A 52 16.95 -2.48 6.17
C GLN A 52 15.59 -1.88 6.52
N VAL A 53 15.16 -0.86 5.77
CA VAL A 53 13.88 -0.18 5.96
C VAL A 53 12.72 -1.14 5.64
N ARG A 54 12.76 -1.81 4.49
CA ARG A 54 11.72 -2.80 4.10
C ARG A 54 11.55 -3.88 5.16
N ARG A 55 12.64 -4.54 5.56
CA ARG A 55 12.63 -5.56 6.64
C ARG A 55 12.04 -5.03 7.95
N ARG A 56 12.26 -3.75 8.28
CA ARG A 56 11.72 -3.13 9.49
C ARG A 56 10.19 -3.01 9.43
N PHE A 57 9.64 -2.61 8.29
CA PHE A 57 8.19 -2.45 8.11
C PHE A 57 7.47 -3.78 7.89
N ASP A 58 8.09 -4.74 7.21
CA ASP A 58 7.54 -6.09 7.03
C ASP A 58 7.31 -6.80 8.37
N GLY A 59 8.24 -6.61 9.32
CA GLY A 59 8.11 -7.14 10.67
C GLY A 59 7.18 -6.34 11.60
N TYR A 60 6.66 -5.19 11.17
CA TYR A 60 5.87 -4.29 12.00
C TYR A 60 4.47 -4.10 11.43
N THR A 61 3.57 -5.03 11.78
CA THR A 61 2.17 -5.03 11.34
C THR A 61 1.21 -5.02 12.53
N PRO A 62 1.09 -3.87 13.25
CA PRO A 62 0.22 -3.78 14.42
C PRO A 62 -1.24 -3.98 14.04
N ALA A 63 -2.00 -4.62 14.93
CA ALA A 63 -3.44 -4.75 14.78
C ALA A 63 -4.10 -3.37 14.85
N CYS A 64 -5.02 -3.09 13.93
CA CYS A 64 -5.76 -1.83 13.84
C CYS A 64 -7.26 -2.08 13.59
N HIS A 65 -8.06 -1.04 13.83
CA HIS A 65 -9.46 -1.06 13.43
C HIS A 65 -9.55 -1.02 11.91
N ALA A 66 -10.37 -1.90 11.36
CA ALA A 66 -10.50 -1.99 9.92
C ALA A 66 -11.21 -0.76 9.35
N LYS A 67 -10.75 -0.29 8.19
CA LYS A 67 -11.40 0.76 7.41
C LYS A 67 -12.48 0.14 6.51
N PRO A 68 -13.52 0.89 6.11
CA PRO A 68 -14.47 0.42 5.11
C PRO A 68 -13.73 -0.04 3.84
N GLY A 69 -14.18 -1.14 3.23
CA GLY A 69 -13.53 -1.75 2.06
C GLY A 69 -12.32 -2.64 2.37
N THR A 70 -11.90 -2.74 3.64
CA THR A 70 -10.83 -3.67 4.05
C THR A 70 -11.38 -5.08 4.21
N THR A 71 -10.59 -6.10 3.84
CA THR A 71 -10.90 -7.50 4.12
C THR A 71 -10.67 -7.84 5.59
N ALA A 72 -11.66 -8.43 6.26
CA ALA A 72 -11.55 -8.83 7.65
C ALA A 72 -10.61 -10.04 7.84
N LEU A 73 -9.66 -9.93 8.79
CA LEU A 73 -8.70 -11.00 9.11
C LEU A 73 -9.25 -12.04 10.09
N SER A 74 -10.36 -11.75 10.75
CA SER A 74 -10.97 -12.63 11.74
C SER A 74 -12.48 -12.43 11.77
N THR A 75 -13.22 -13.50 12.06
CA THR A 75 -14.66 -13.44 12.31
C THR A 75 -14.94 -12.80 13.66
N VAL A 76 -15.88 -11.87 13.72
CA VAL A 76 -16.33 -11.22 14.97
C VAL A 76 -17.82 -11.45 15.16
N THR A 77 -18.16 -12.12 16.26
CA THR A 77 -19.54 -12.39 16.68
C THR A 77 -19.77 -11.75 18.04
N LEU A 78 -20.78 -10.88 18.11
CA LEU A 78 -21.26 -10.28 19.34
C LEU A 78 -22.28 -11.23 19.97
N LYS A 79 -22.13 -11.47 21.27
CA LYS A 79 -23.03 -12.32 22.04
C LYS A 79 -24.20 -11.51 22.58
N LYS A 80 -25.37 -12.16 22.64
CA LYS A 80 -26.57 -11.65 23.29
C LYS A 80 -26.24 -11.16 24.70
N GLY A 81 -26.86 -10.05 25.11
CA GLY A 81 -26.72 -9.45 26.43
C GLY A 81 -25.99 -8.10 26.44
N PRO A 82 -25.64 -7.57 27.63
CA PRO A 82 -25.12 -6.22 27.79
C PRO A 82 -23.60 -6.08 27.70
N GLU A 83 -22.86 -7.19 27.72
CA GLU A 83 -21.39 -7.22 27.90
C GLU A 83 -20.64 -6.29 26.93
N VAL A 84 -21.04 -6.28 25.66
CA VAL A 84 -20.40 -5.48 24.61
C VAL A 84 -20.64 -3.97 24.80
N PHE A 85 -21.71 -3.60 25.50
CA PHE A 85 -22.18 -2.22 25.62
C PHE A 85 -21.96 -1.58 26.98
N LEU A 86 -21.31 -2.28 27.94
CA LEU A 86 -21.11 -1.77 29.30
C LEU A 86 -20.44 -0.39 29.38
N LYS A 87 -19.60 -0.05 28.40
CA LYS A 87 -18.91 1.24 28.31
C LYS A 87 -19.73 2.38 27.70
N TRP A 88 -20.92 2.08 27.17
CA TRP A 88 -21.76 3.03 26.45
C TRP A 88 -23.00 3.40 27.29
N PRO A 89 -23.36 4.68 27.38
CA PRO A 89 -24.58 5.08 28.08
C PRO A 89 -25.83 4.67 27.29
N ALA A 90 -26.94 4.41 27.99
CA ALA A 90 -28.21 4.01 27.37
C ALA A 90 -28.75 5.01 26.33
N SER A 91 -28.38 6.29 26.41
CA SER A 91 -28.75 7.31 25.42
C SER A 91 -28.16 7.05 24.03
N GLU A 92 -27.10 6.26 23.93
CA GLU A 92 -26.42 5.93 22.67
C GLU A 92 -27.05 4.70 21.97
N GLU A 93 -28.08 4.11 22.55
CA GLU A 93 -28.76 2.91 22.03
C GLU A 93 -29.27 3.11 20.59
N ASN A 94 -29.88 4.26 20.31
CA ASN A 94 -30.34 4.61 18.97
C ASN A 94 -29.23 4.52 17.91
N LYS A 95 -27.98 4.90 18.26
CA LYS A 95 -26.86 4.83 17.31
C LYS A 95 -26.41 3.41 17.02
N PHE A 96 -26.66 2.46 17.92
CA PHE A 96 -26.40 1.05 17.65
C PHE A 96 -27.53 0.43 16.82
N ARG A 97 -28.77 0.85 17.06
CA ARG A 97 -29.92 0.48 16.22
C ARG A 97 -29.75 0.96 14.77
N GLU A 98 -29.30 2.19 14.56
CA GLU A 98 -28.98 2.76 13.23
C GLU A 98 -27.87 1.99 12.50
N LEU A 99 -26.96 1.36 13.25
CA LEU A 99 -25.91 0.49 12.71
C LEU A 99 -26.41 -0.94 12.40
N GLY A 100 -27.71 -1.19 12.53
CA GLY A 100 -28.33 -2.47 12.21
C GLY A 100 -28.30 -3.51 13.33
N LEU A 101 -28.03 -3.10 14.57
CA LEU A 101 -28.07 -4.02 15.71
C LEU A 101 -29.46 -4.06 16.35
N PRO A 102 -30.00 -5.26 16.64
CA PRO A 102 -31.21 -5.45 17.43
C PRO A 102 -30.85 -5.28 18.90
N VAL A 103 -30.97 -4.04 19.38
CA VAL A 103 -30.68 -3.65 20.76
C VAL A 103 -31.94 -3.14 21.45
N ALA A 104 -31.96 -3.28 22.78
CA ALA A 104 -32.96 -2.70 23.66
C ALA A 104 -32.31 -2.15 24.94
N VAL A 105 -32.97 -1.21 25.62
CA VAL A 105 -32.54 -0.75 26.93
C VAL A 105 -33.29 -1.52 28.01
N GLU A 106 -32.57 -2.30 28.80
CA GLU A 106 -33.09 -3.03 29.96
C GLU A 106 -32.34 -2.56 31.20
N SER A 107 -33.08 -2.18 32.26
CA SER A 107 -32.48 -1.70 33.52
C SER A 107 -31.43 -0.58 33.34
N GLY A 108 -31.62 0.30 32.35
CA GLY A 108 -30.70 1.40 32.06
C GLY A 108 -29.39 0.99 31.36
N LYS A 109 -29.29 -0.25 30.86
CA LYS A 109 -28.16 -0.74 30.07
C LYS A 109 -28.63 -1.18 28.69
N ILE A 110 -27.74 -1.07 27.70
CA ILE A 110 -28.02 -1.56 26.33
C ILE A 110 -27.79 -3.06 26.29
N HIS A 111 -28.77 -3.81 25.80
CA HIS A 111 -28.75 -5.26 25.66
C HIS A 111 -28.85 -5.62 24.18
N LEU A 112 -27.95 -6.49 23.71
CA LEU A 112 -28.11 -7.15 22.41
C LEU A 112 -29.19 -8.23 22.54
N LEU A 113 -30.17 -8.26 21.63
CA LEU A 113 -31.31 -9.17 21.71
C LEU A 113 -30.98 -10.60 21.24
N GLU A 114 -30.03 -10.74 20.31
CA GLU A 114 -29.61 -12.01 19.71
C GLU A 114 -28.12 -12.00 19.35
N ASP A 115 -27.52 -13.18 19.15
CA ASP A 115 -26.13 -13.28 18.69
C ASP A 115 -26.01 -12.78 17.24
N ILE A 116 -25.09 -11.85 16.98
CA ILE A 116 -24.86 -11.30 15.64
C ILE A 116 -23.41 -11.43 15.22
N THR A 117 -23.20 -11.90 13.99
CA THR A 117 -21.89 -11.87 13.35
C THR A 117 -21.74 -10.57 12.56
N VAL A 118 -20.79 -9.74 12.96
CA VAL A 118 -20.52 -8.42 12.36
C VAL A 118 -19.74 -8.56 11.05
N CYS A 119 -18.79 -9.49 11.01
CA CYS A 119 -18.03 -9.84 9.83
C CYS A 119 -17.46 -11.24 9.94
N ARG A 120 -17.20 -11.86 8.79
CA ARG A 120 -16.46 -13.13 8.68
C ARG A 120 -15.06 -12.89 8.14
N VAL A 121 -14.14 -13.80 8.46
CA VAL A 121 -12.81 -13.81 7.84
C VAL A 121 -12.93 -13.85 6.31
N GLY A 122 -12.17 -13.01 5.61
CA GLY A 122 -12.19 -12.90 4.15
C GLY A 122 -13.28 -11.98 3.58
N GLU A 123 -14.19 -11.46 4.40
CA GLU A 123 -15.27 -10.57 3.95
C GLU A 123 -14.80 -9.12 3.83
N THR A 124 -15.28 -8.42 2.80
CA THR A 124 -15.05 -6.96 2.63
C THR A 124 -15.98 -6.18 3.55
N LEU A 125 -15.40 -5.37 4.44
CA LEU A 125 -16.17 -4.66 5.45
C LEU A 125 -16.98 -3.49 4.89
N THR A 126 -18.26 -3.46 5.20
CA THR A 126 -19.13 -2.31 4.94
C THR A 126 -18.78 -1.14 5.88
N PRO A 127 -19.14 0.11 5.53
CA PRO A 127 -18.93 1.25 6.42
C PRO A 127 -19.56 1.07 7.82
N GLN A 128 -20.76 0.47 7.87
CA GLN A 128 -21.47 0.18 9.11
C GLN A 128 -20.73 -0.85 9.96
N ALA A 129 -20.28 -1.96 9.35
CA ALA A 129 -19.51 -2.99 10.05
C ALA A 129 -18.19 -2.44 10.60
N ALA A 130 -17.45 -1.67 9.81
CA ALA A 130 -16.20 -1.03 10.24
C ALA A 130 -16.41 -0.07 11.43
N GLN A 131 -17.48 0.74 11.39
CA GLN A 131 -17.84 1.62 12.51
C GLN A 131 -18.21 0.83 13.76
N LEU A 132 -18.96 -0.26 13.61
CA LEU A 132 -19.34 -1.11 14.73
C LEU A 132 -18.11 -1.78 15.37
N LEU A 133 -17.22 -2.37 14.56
CA LEU A 133 -15.96 -2.96 15.03
C LEU A 133 -15.12 -1.96 15.82
N LYS A 134 -15.06 -0.70 15.37
CA LYS A 134 -14.40 0.39 16.09
C LYS A 134 -15.06 0.67 17.45
N LYS A 135 -16.40 0.70 17.52
CA LYS A 135 -17.12 0.92 18.78
C LYS A 135 -16.91 -0.21 19.79
N VAL A 136 -16.84 -1.45 19.33
CA VAL A 136 -16.61 -2.62 20.21
C VAL A 136 -15.12 -2.90 20.46
N ASP A 137 -14.23 -2.06 19.92
CA ASP A 137 -12.77 -2.17 20.01
C ASP A 137 -12.19 -3.49 19.44
N ALA A 138 -12.85 -4.04 18.41
CA ALA A 138 -12.37 -5.22 17.70
C ALA A 138 -11.43 -4.82 16.56
N LYS A 139 -10.16 -5.23 16.67
CA LYS A 139 -9.12 -4.98 15.66
C LYS A 139 -9.04 -6.15 14.69
N THR A 140 -9.74 -6.02 13.55
CA THR A 140 -9.84 -7.07 12.52
C THR A 140 -8.97 -6.81 11.29
N ALA A 141 -8.09 -5.81 11.33
CA ALA A 141 -7.14 -5.49 10.28
C ALA A 141 -5.72 -5.35 10.84
N ARG A 142 -4.74 -5.38 9.94
CA ARG A 142 -3.34 -5.05 10.24
C ARG A 142 -2.94 -3.81 9.44
N LEU A 143 -2.22 -2.91 10.10
CA LEU A 143 -1.59 -1.81 9.41
C LEU A 143 -0.36 -2.35 8.67
N THR A 144 -0.33 -2.16 7.36
CA THR A 144 0.84 -2.41 6.52
C THR A 144 1.32 -1.09 5.94
N VAL A 145 2.64 -0.95 5.79
CA VAL A 145 3.28 0.21 5.18
C VAL A 145 3.92 -0.26 3.89
N ASN A 146 3.48 0.30 2.77
CA ASN A 146 4.05 0.01 1.46
C ASN A 146 5.06 1.10 1.11
N ILE A 147 6.31 0.69 0.83
CA ILE A 147 7.36 1.60 0.35
C ILE A 147 7.28 1.63 -1.17
N GLU A 148 6.71 2.71 -1.70
CA GLU A 148 6.50 2.87 -3.15
C GLU A 148 7.75 3.34 -3.88
N ASP A 149 8.51 4.27 -3.29
CA ASP A 149 9.70 4.84 -3.93
C ASP A 149 10.76 5.20 -2.89
N VAL A 150 12.02 5.21 -3.34
CA VAL A 150 13.20 5.56 -2.54
C VAL A 150 14.10 6.44 -3.39
N TRP A 151 14.60 7.50 -2.75
CA TRP A 151 15.61 8.38 -3.32
C TRP A 151 16.78 8.47 -2.37
N THR A 152 17.98 8.45 -2.94
CA THR A 152 19.24 8.69 -2.21
C THR A 152 20.02 9.77 -2.95
N ASN A 153 21.00 10.40 -2.29
CA ASN A 153 21.91 11.33 -2.94
C ASN A 153 23.31 10.68 -3.08
N PRO A 154 23.84 10.45 -4.29
CA PRO A 154 23.19 10.68 -5.59
C PRO A 154 22.10 9.64 -5.91
N ASP A 155 21.13 9.98 -6.78
CA ASP A 155 20.00 9.10 -7.12
C ASP A 155 20.47 7.95 -8.05
N PRO A 156 20.34 6.67 -7.64
CA PRO A 156 20.70 5.53 -8.46
C PRO A 156 19.82 5.40 -9.72
N VAL A 157 18.58 5.87 -9.66
CA VAL A 157 17.58 5.75 -10.75
C VAL A 157 17.88 6.77 -11.86
N GLU A 158 18.21 8.00 -11.49
CA GLU A 158 18.62 9.06 -12.42
C GLU A 158 19.98 8.72 -13.06
N ASN A 159 20.93 8.19 -12.28
CA ASN A 159 22.26 7.81 -12.75
C ASN A 159 22.23 6.68 -13.78
N LYS A 160 21.30 5.72 -13.66
CA LYS A 160 21.09 4.68 -14.69
C LYS A 160 20.60 5.25 -16.02
N LYS A 161 19.73 6.27 -15.98
CA LYS A 161 19.24 6.96 -17.19
C LYS A 161 20.34 7.80 -17.85
N LYS A 162 21.15 8.52 -17.05
CA LYS A 162 22.27 9.32 -17.57
C LYS A 162 23.36 8.45 -18.19
N LYS A 163 23.74 7.32 -17.58
CA LYS A 163 24.69 6.37 -18.18
C LYS A 163 24.22 5.83 -19.53
N LYS A 164 22.95 5.44 -19.64
CA LYS A 164 22.38 4.93 -20.88
C LYS A 164 22.28 6.00 -21.98
N LYS A 165 22.21 7.28 -21.62
CA LYS A 165 22.21 8.41 -22.57
C LYS A 165 23.62 8.80 -23.04
N GLN A 166 24.65 8.55 -22.22
CA GLN A 166 26.06 8.74 -22.60
C GLN A 166 26.59 7.60 -23.48
N ASP A 167 26.17 6.35 -23.26
CA ASP A 167 26.56 5.22 -24.12
C ASP A 167 25.93 5.26 -25.52
N ASN A 168 24.94 6.14 -25.76
CA ASN A 168 24.17 6.20 -27.01
C ASN A 168 24.43 7.47 -27.83
N GLY A 169 25.54 8.19 -27.55
CA GLY A 169 25.83 9.51 -28.11
C GLY A 169 27.22 9.63 -28.74
N GLY A 170 27.56 8.75 -29.69
CA GLY A 170 28.76 8.87 -30.52
C GLY A 170 28.59 8.22 -31.90
N GLU A 171 28.23 9.06 -32.89
CA GLU A 171 28.47 9.01 -34.36
C GLU A 171 27.99 7.76 -35.15
N GLY A 172 27.34 7.81 -36.32
CA GLY A 172 27.08 8.82 -37.35
C GLY A 172 26.67 8.07 -38.63
N GLU A 173 25.78 8.65 -39.44
CA GLU A 173 25.12 8.04 -40.61
C GLU A 173 26.07 7.77 -41.80
N GLY A 174 25.74 6.76 -42.62
CA GLY A 174 26.32 6.50 -43.95
C GLY A 174 25.46 5.50 -44.72
N GLU A 175 24.96 5.95 -45.88
CA GLU A 175 23.95 5.32 -46.74
C GLU A 175 24.41 4.06 -47.51
N GLU A 176 23.42 3.45 -48.14
CA GLU A 176 23.29 2.16 -48.84
C GLU A 176 24.33 1.86 -49.95
N GLU A 177 24.61 0.56 -50.19
CA GLU A 177 24.60 -0.01 -51.54
C GLU A 177 24.50 -1.56 -51.52
N ASP A 178 23.62 -2.04 -52.40
CA ASP A 178 23.27 -3.42 -52.76
C ASP A 178 24.34 -4.06 -53.65
N SER A 179 24.64 -5.36 -53.45
CA SER A 179 24.86 -6.33 -54.53
C SER A 179 25.35 -7.69 -54.02
N GLY A 180 24.66 -8.74 -54.45
CA GLY A 180 25.33 -9.81 -55.20
C GLY A 180 25.81 -11.07 -54.46
N GLU A 181 25.01 -12.11 -54.67
CA GLU A 181 25.41 -13.49 -55.03
C GLU A 181 25.62 -14.56 -53.96
N GLU A 182 25.09 -15.71 -54.38
CA GLU A 182 24.82 -16.99 -53.76
C GLU A 182 26.10 -17.83 -53.59
N GLU A 183 26.09 -18.79 -52.66
CA GLU A 183 26.52 -20.15 -53.01
C GLU A 183 25.74 -21.18 -52.18
N GLU A 184 25.27 -22.19 -52.90
CA GLU A 184 24.58 -23.39 -52.46
C GLU A 184 25.52 -24.39 -51.75
N GLY A 185 24.91 -25.38 -51.09
CA GLY A 185 25.51 -26.70 -50.85
C GLY A 185 25.48 -27.09 -49.37
N GLY A 186 24.79 -28.13 -48.92
CA GLY A 186 23.99 -29.14 -49.59
C GLY A 186 23.39 -30.11 -48.54
N GLU A 187 22.30 -30.77 -48.96
CA GLU A 187 21.81 -32.15 -48.70
C GLU A 187 22.02 -32.80 -47.30
N GLU A 188 20.93 -33.17 -46.60
CA GLU A 188 20.31 -34.52 -46.53
C GLU A 188 21.15 -35.54 -45.71
N MET A 189 20.64 -36.51 -44.95
CA MET A 189 19.30 -36.99 -44.59
C MET A 189 19.47 -37.88 -43.34
N GLU A 190 18.32 -38.20 -42.75
CA GLU A 190 17.96 -39.30 -41.84
C GLU A 190 18.98 -40.41 -41.51
N GLU A 191 18.94 -40.86 -40.24
CA GLU A 191 18.59 -42.26 -39.95
C GLU A 191 18.10 -42.40 -38.49
N ALA A 192 16.85 -42.85 -38.35
CA ALA A 192 16.36 -43.64 -37.20
C ALA A 192 16.87 -45.10 -37.37
N PRO A 193 16.38 -46.16 -36.67
CA PRO A 193 15.48 -46.24 -35.51
C PRO A 193 15.91 -47.31 -34.46
N GLY A 194 15.06 -47.50 -33.45
CA GLY A 194 14.87 -48.78 -32.73
C GLY A 194 15.65 -48.91 -31.43
N VAL A 195 15.08 -49.34 -30.29
CA VAL A 195 13.86 -50.11 -29.98
C VAL A 195 13.32 -49.61 -28.63
#